data_AF-A0A183FDQ9-F1
#
_entry.id   AF-A0A183FDQ9-F1
#
_cell.length_a   1.000
_cell.length_b   1.000
_cell.length_c   1.000
_cell.angle_alpha   90.00
_cell.angle_beta   90.00
_cell.angle_gamma   90.00
#
_symmetry.space_group_name_H-M   'P 1'
#
loop_
_entity.id
_entity.type
_entity.pdbx_description
1 polymer ?
#
loop_
_entity_poly.entity_id
_entity_poly.type
_entity_poly.pdbx_seq_one_letter_code
_entity_poly.pdbx_strand_id
1 'polypeptide(L)'
;MTAAGGEESGDDDGGWQWWTLRQAVTSANDDTMTRAPGCKKVTKESSEENYTYSNTWDGKTFQDGTTVTLSCSSGPVIGQPLMRCDNGKWTPKLGRCGSNCSQEFLRKLGYSEMRVNGSRKDGDAPHNSDVEFICGEEAHKYHCYDGTFLSQSAFEPCGSCSTADVAGLGYAGMNVHGNTLNGHLVEGSAVSLLCRDGETQLS
;
A
#
# COMPACT_ATOMS: atom_id res chain seq x y z
N MET A 1 36.20 -11.56 105.02
CA MET A 1 36.00 -11.95 103.61
C MET A 1 36.79 -10.94 102.78
N THR A 2 38.13 -11.01 102.67
CA THR A 2 38.96 -11.79 101.68
C THR A 2 38.46 -11.59 100.24
N ALA A 3 39.11 -10.88 99.30
CA ALA A 3 40.48 -10.86 98.72
C ALA A 3 40.61 -11.71 97.42
N ALA A 4 40.99 -11.01 96.33
CA ALA A 4 41.91 -11.31 95.21
C ALA A 4 41.89 -12.63 94.38
N GLY A 5 42.30 -12.48 93.09
CA GLY A 5 42.79 -13.52 92.15
C GLY A 5 41.72 -14.06 91.19
N GLY A 6 41.93 -14.38 89.90
CA GLY A 6 43.04 -14.53 88.94
C GLY A 6 42.39 -15.03 87.61
N GLU A 7 42.87 -14.69 86.41
CA GLU A 7 43.64 -15.58 85.48
C GLU A 7 42.99 -16.98 85.28
N GLU A 8 42.74 -17.53 84.09
CA GLU A 8 43.63 -17.75 82.93
C GLU A 8 42.78 -18.40 81.78
N SER A 9 42.98 -17.98 80.53
CA SER A 9 43.60 -18.72 79.40
C SER A 9 42.70 -19.59 78.51
N GLY A 10 42.84 -19.34 77.21
CA GLY A 10 42.22 -20.03 76.09
C GLY A 10 42.67 -19.39 74.78
N ASP A 11 43.99 -19.24 74.63
CA ASP A 11 44.66 -18.97 73.36
C ASP A 11 44.72 -20.29 72.57
N ASP A 12 44.18 -20.29 71.35
CA ASP A 12 44.71 -21.12 70.27
C ASP A 12 44.86 -20.23 69.04
N ASP A 13 46.13 -19.93 68.79
CA ASP A 13 46.69 -19.21 67.66
C ASP A 13 46.34 -19.84 66.31
N GLY A 14 46.20 -18.99 65.28
CA GLY A 14 46.68 -19.36 63.95
C GLY A 14 45.89 -18.87 62.75
N GLY A 15 46.26 -17.67 62.25
CA GLY A 15 46.41 -17.49 60.80
C GLY A 15 45.44 -16.53 60.11
N TRP A 16 45.75 -15.24 60.20
CA TRP A 16 45.33 -14.26 59.20
C TRP A 16 45.97 -14.59 57.84
N GLN A 17 45.22 -15.21 56.93
CA GLN A 17 45.58 -15.30 55.51
C GLN A 17 44.82 -14.21 54.75
N TRP A 18 45.53 -13.10 54.48
CA TRP A 18 45.07 -12.01 53.63
C TRP A 18 45.20 -12.40 52.16
N TRP A 19 44.14 -12.97 51.56
CA TRP A 19 43.95 -12.93 50.11
C TRP A 19 42.46 -12.73 49.78
N THR A 20 42.21 -11.71 48.97
CA THR A 20 40.95 -11.14 48.47
C THR A 20 39.88 -12.14 48.01
N LEU A 21 38.65 -11.97 48.51
CA LEU A 21 37.42 -12.23 47.76
C LEU A 21 36.44 -11.08 48.01
N ARG A 22 36.58 -10.02 47.20
CA ARG A 22 35.54 -9.00 47.05
C ARG A 22 34.35 -9.66 46.35
N GLN A 23 33.24 -9.71 47.10
CA GLN A 23 31.82 -9.63 46.69
C GLN A 23 31.38 -10.32 45.39
N ALA A 24 30.37 -11.18 45.53
CA ALA A 24 29.12 -11.01 44.79
C ALA A 24 27.96 -11.57 45.63
N VAL A 25 27.23 -10.69 46.32
CA VAL A 25 25.84 -10.98 46.65
C VAL A 25 25.10 -10.87 45.33
N THR A 26 24.84 -11.99 44.66
CA THR A 26 23.96 -12.01 43.49
C THR A 26 22.53 -11.81 43.98
N SER A 27 22.09 -10.55 44.03
CA SER A 27 20.67 -10.22 44.04
C SER A 27 20.07 -10.80 42.75
N ALA A 28 19.36 -11.92 42.86
CA ALA A 28 18.46 -12.38 41.82
C ALA A 28 17.24 -11.45 41.78
N ASN A 29 17.43 -10.25 41.22
CA ASN A 29 16.34 -9.51 40.60
C ASN A 29 16.39 -9.88 39.11
N ASP A 30 15.81 -11.03 38.78
CA ASP A 30 15.50 -11.34 37.38
C ASP A 30 14.23 -10.57 36.97
N ASP A 31 14.40 -9.25 36.86
CA ASP A 31 13.46 -8.35 36.17
C ASP A 31 13.95 -8.12 34.74
N THR A 32 14.42 -9.16 34.05
CA THR A 32 14.54 -9.10 32.60
C THR A 32 13.16 -9.29 31.97
N MET A 33 12.29 -8.30 32.19
CA MET A 33 11.12 -8.09 31.35
C MET A 33 11.62 -7.85 29.93
N THR A 34 11.77 -8.94 29.18
CA THR A 34 12.37 -8.93 27.84
C THR A 34 11.45 -8.10 26.97
N ARG A 35 11.84 -6.84 26.73
CA ARG A 35 11.01 -5.88 25.98
C ARG A 35 10.65 -6.52 24.64
N ALA A 36 9.35 -6.62 24.36
CA ALA A 36 8.87 -7.18 23.10
C ALA A 36 9.61 -6.50 21.92
N PRO A 37 10.01 -7.27 20.88
CA PRO A 37 10.66 -6.73 19.71
C PRO A 37 9.88 -5.54 19.13
N GLY A 38 10.61 -4.49 18.77
CA GLY A 38 10.02 -3.32 18.14
C GLY A 38 9.88 -3.48 16.62
N CYS A 39 8.98 -2.72 16.01
CA CYS A 39 8.74 -2.77 14.57
C CYS A 39 9.58 -1.74 13.81
N LYS A 40 9.91 -2.05 12.55
CA LYS A 40 10.65 -1.12 11.68
C LYS A 40 9.76 -0.01 11.15
N LYS A 41 10.37 1.10 10.74
CA LYS A 41 9.66 2.21 10.10
C LYS A 41 9.03 1.74 8.78
N VAL A 42 7.80 2.16 8.52
CA VAL A 42 7.06 1.86 7.30
C VAL A 42 7.67 2.66 6.15
N THR A 43 7.90 2.01 5.02
CA THR A 43 8.34 2.63 3.77
C THR A 43 7.12 3.11 2.99
N LYS A 44 7.17 4.34 2.48
CA LYS A 44 6.14 4.83 1.54
C LYS A 44 6.31 4.12 0.19
N GLU A 45 5.23 3.58 -0.34
CA GLU A 45 5.17 3.00 -1.70
C GLU A 45 4.73 4.06 -2.72
N SER A 46 3.95 5.06 -2.28
CA SER A 46 3.50 6.19 -3.10
C SER A 46 3.82 7.53 -2.43
N SER A 47 4.01 8.58 -3.24
CA SER A 47 4.09 9.96 -2.75
C SER A 47 2.80 10.44 -2.09
N GLU A 48 1.68 9.79 -2.40
CA GLU A 48 0.35 10.14 -1.88
C GLU A 48 0.12 9.67 -0.44
N GLU A 49 0.94 8.72 0.04
CA GLU A 49 0.80 8.14 1.37
C GLU A 49 1.40 9.02 2.45
N ASN A 50 0.70 9.14 3.58
CA ASN A 50 1.16 9.82 4.78
C ASN A 50 0.94 8.92 6.00
N TYR A 51 2.00 8.75 6.80
CA TYR A 51 2.00 7.88 7.97
C TYR A 51 2.15 8.69 9.25
N THR A 52 1.17 8.56 10.14
CA THR A 52 1.21 9.14 11.48
C THR A 52 1.41 8.03 12.50
N TYR A 53 2.44 8.17 13.33
CA TYR A 53 2.80 7.21 14.37
C TYR A 53 2.29 7.71 15.73
N SER A 54 1.77 6.81 16.57
CA SER A 54 1.35 7.18 17.94
C SER A 54 2.53 7.45 18.87
N ASN A 55 3.70 6.88 18.56
CA ASN A 55 4.93 7.00 19.34
C ASN A 55 6.10 7.47 18.46
N THR A 56 7.16 7.94 19.10
CA THR A 56 8.38 8.38 18.42
C THR A 56 9.31 7.21 18.09
N TRP A 57 10.13 7.41 17.06
CA TRP A 57 11.14 6.46 16.64
C TRP A 57 12.36 6.52 17.57
N ASP A 58 12.84 5.38 18.06
CA ASP A 58 13.99 5.32 18.98
C ASP A 58 15.37 5.35 18.29
N GLY A 59 15.39 5.46 16.96
CA GLY A 59 16.60 5.35 16.13
C GLY A 59 16.74 4.00 15.42
N LYS A 60 16.06 2.94 15.90
CA LYS A 60 16.16 1.58 15.34
C LYS A 60 14.81 0.89 15.10
N THR A 61 13.82 1.12 15.96
CA THR A 61 12.48 0.52 15.94
C THR A 61 11.44 1.44 16.61
N PHE A 62 10.16 1.20 16.32
CA PHE A 62 9.05 1.64 17.15
C PHE A 62 8.79 0.62 18.25
N GLN A 63 8.43 1.07 19.44
CA GLN A 63 8.08 0.19 20.55
C GLN A 63 6.86 -0.68 20.20
N ASP A 64 6.79 -1.87 20.78
CA ASP A 64 5.60 -2.70 20.72
C ASP A 64 4.35 -1.92 21.17
N GLY A 65 3.20 -2.17 20.54
CA GLY A 65 1.97 -1.44 20.76
C GLY A 65 1.85 -0.10 20.03
N THR A 66 2.93 0.41 19.41
CA THR A 66 2.84 1.61 18.55
C THR A 66 1.84 1.38 17.42
N THR A 67 1.02 2.38 17.10
CA THR A 67 0.09 2.33 15.96
C THR A 67 0.55 3.26 14.85
N VAL A 68 0.23 2.88 13.61
CA VAL A 68 0.42 3.69 12.41
C VAL A 68 -0.92 3.90 11.74
N THR A 69 -1.26 5.16 11.50
CA THR A 69 -2.42 5.55 10.70
C THR A 69 -1.95 6.01 9.32
N LEU A 70 -2.50 5.40 8.27
CA LEU A 70 -2.35 5.84 6.88
C LEU A 70 -3.40 6.89 6.56
N SER A 71 -2.95 7.97 5.94
CA SER A 71 -3.79 8.96 5.26
C SER A 71 -3.26 9.22 3.85
N CYS A 72 -4.15 9.63 2.95
CA CYS A 72 -3.83 9.86 1.55
C CYS A 72 -3.98 11.34 1.21
N SER A 73 -3.01 11.91 0.49
CA SER A 73 -3.13 13.27 -0.04
C SER A 73 -4.12 13.35 -1.21
N SER A 74 -4.32 12.23 -1.89
CA SER A 74 -5.25 12.04 -3.01
C SER A 74 -5.89 10.66 -2.90
N GLY A 75 -7.20 10.60 -3.13
CA GLY A 75 -7.98 9.36 -3.02
C GLY A 75 -8.22 8.88 -1.58
N PRO A 76 -9.11 7.90 -1.39
CA PRO A 76 -9.31 7.21 -0.12
C PRO A 76 -8.27 6.11 0.11
N VAL A 77 -8.21 5.62 1.35
CA VAL A 77 -7.45 4.41 1.69
C VAL A 77 -8.21 3.17 1.22
N ILE A 78 -7.55 2.32 0.46
CA ILE A 78 -8.02 0.97 0.11
C ILE A 78 -7.43 -0.02 1.11
N GLY A 79 -8.30 -0.70 1.87
CA GLY A 79 -7.90 -1.67 2.90
C GLY A 79 -7.87 -1.07 4.31
N GLN A 80 -6.99 -1.57 5.17
CA GLN A 80 -6.92 -1.17 6.59
C GLN A 80 -6.16 0.16 6.74
N PRO A 81 -6.75 1.23 7.29
CA PRO A 81 -6.04 2.50 7.48
C PRO A 81 -5.16 2.52 8.73
N LEU A 82 -5.26 1.49 9.59
CA LEU A 82 -4.57 1.42 10.87
C LEU A 82 -3.87 0.06 10.98
N MET A 83 -2.64 0.08 11.48
CA MET A 83 -1.95 -1.12 11.95
C MET A 83 -1.24 -0.86 13.27
N ARG A 84 -0.97 -1.93 14.01
CA ARG A 84 -0.30 -1.92 15.31
C ARG A 84 0.95 -2.78 15.27
N CYS A 85 1.99 -2.34 15.98
CA CYS A 85 3.17 -3.15 16.22
C CYS A 85 2.80 -4.21 17.27
N ASP A 86 2.94 -5.46 16.90
CA ASP A 86 2.69 -6.61 17.75
C ASP A 86 3.88 -7.57 17.63
N ASN A 87 4.67 -7.66 18.69
CA ASN A 87 5.84 -8.51 18.83
C ASN A 87 6.82 -8.41 17.65
N GLY A 88 7.11 -7.18 17.22
CA GLY A 88 8.05 -6.86 16.14
C GLY A 88 7.46 -6.92 14.73
N LYS A 89 6.16 -7.22 14.60
CA LYS A 89 5.46 -7.27 13.32
C LYS A 89 4.29 -6.28 13.28
N TRP A 90 4.14 -5.61 12.16
CA TRP A 90 2.96 -4.78 11.91
C TRP A 90 1.75 -5.66 11.58
N THR A 91 0.63 -5.45 12.28
CA THR A 91 -0.63 -6.18 12.06
C THR A 91 -1.87 -5.32 12.35
N PRO A 92 -2.94 -5.41 11.54
CA PRO A 92 -3.02 -6.12 10.26
C PRO A 92 -2.13 -5.47 9.18
N LYS A 93 -2.09 -6.03 7.96
CA LYS A 93 -1.40 -5.38 6.84
C LYS A 93 -2.06 -4.04 6.56
N LEU A 94 -1.26 -2.98 6.47
CA LEU A 94 -1.74 -1.65 6.10
C LEU A 94 -2.29 -1.66 4.67
N GLY A 95 -3.34 -0.89 4.45
CA GLY A 95 -3.85 -0.55 3.14
C GLY A 95 -2.90 0.36 2.37
N ARG A 96 -3.38 0.90 1.27
CA ARG A 96 -2.67 1.84 0.40
C ARG A 96 -3.59 2.94 -0.10
N CYS A 97 -3.03 3.99 -0.66
CA CYS A 97 -3.82 5.02 -1.33
C CYS A 97 -4.30 4.54 -2.69
N GLY A 98 -5.58 4.77 -2.99
CA GLY A 98 -6.15 4.50 -4.31
C GLY A 98 -5.71 5.57 -5.31
N SER A 99 -5.20 5.14 -6.46
CA SER A 99 -4.75 6.08 -7.49
C SER A 99 -5.92 6.73 -8.24
N ASN A 100 -5.76 7.99 -8.63
CA ASN A 100 -6.65 8.69 -9.55
C ASN A 100 -6.51 8.11 -10.97
N CYS A 101 -7.57 8.19 -11.77
CA CYS A 101 -7.56 7.67 -13.14
C CYS A 101 -7.16 8.74 -14.14
N SER A 102 -6.10 8.47 -14.89
CA SER A 102 -5.51 9.49 -15.76
C SER A 102 -6.33 9.74 -17.02
N GLN A 103 -6.53 11.03 -17.33
CA GLN A 103 -7.21 11.45 -18.57
C GLN A 103 -6.37 11.18 -19.82
N GLU A 104 -5.05 10.95 -19.71
CA GLU A 104 -4.19 10.72 -20.89
C GLU A 104 -4.65 9.56 -21.77
N PHE A 105 -5.25 8.53 -21.16
CA PHE A 105 -5.79 7.37 -21.88
C PHE A 105 -7.00 7.75 -22.75
N LEU A 106 -7.80 8.73 -22.34
CA LEU A 106 -9.07 9.08 -22.98
C LEU A 106 -8.88 9.81 -24.30
N ARG A 107 -7.89 10.71 -24.35
CA ARG A 107 -7.54 11.43 -25.59
C ARG A 107 -7.10 10.47 -26.70
N LYS A 108 -6.47 9.34 -26.34
CA LYS A 108 -6.05 8.31 -27.30
C LYS A 108 -7.21 7.46 -27.81
N LEU A 109 -8.32 7.38 -27.05
CA LEU A 109 -9.50 6.59 -27.40
C LEU A 109 -10.54 7.35 -28.23
N GLY A 110 -10.32 8.64 -28.52
CA GLY A 110 -11.26 9.46 -29.29
C GLY A 110 -12.39 10.08 -28.47
N TYR A 111 -12.36 9.99 -27.14
CA TYR A 111 -13.28 10.74 -26.29
C TYR A 111 -12.97 12.24 -26.34
N SER A 112 -14.00 13.06 -26.52
CA SER A 112 -13.87 14.52 -26.64
C SER A 112 -13.83 15.21 -25.27
N GLU A 113 -14.44 14.59 -24.26
CA GLU A 113 -14.59 15.18 -22.93
C GLU A 113 -14.66 14.10 -21.85
N MET A 114 -14.15 14.45 -20.66
CA MET A 114 -14.41 13.73 -19.42
C MET A 114 -15.24 14.62 -18.49
N ARG A 115 -16.30 14.07 -17.92
CA ARG A 115 -17.13 14.72 -16.89
C ARG A 115 -17.08 13.92 -15.62
N VAL A 116 -16.93 14.60 -14.49
CA VAL A 116 -17.03 14.01 -13.15
C VAL A 116 -18.20 14.71 -12.46
N ASN A 117 -19.18 13.95 -11.98
CA ASN A 117 -20.43 14.48 -11.43
C ASN A 117 -21.11 15.50 -12.37
N GLY A 118 -21.15 15.21 -13.67
CA GLY A 118 -21.77 16.04 -14.71
C GLY A 118 -20.99 17.31 -15.10
N SER A 119 -19.89 17.63 -14.42
CA SER A 119 -19.04 18.78 -14.75
C SER A 119 -17.81 18.35 -15.54
N ARG A 120 -17.47 19.10 -16.59
CA ARG A 120 -16.22 18.90 -17.34
C ARG A 120 -15.02 18.90 -16.40
N LYS A 121 -14.15 17.90 -16.56
CA LYS A 121 -12.91 17.76 -15.81
C LYS A 121 -11.73 17.81 -16.79
N ASP A 122 -10.88 18.81 -16.62
CA ASP A 122 -9.56 18.85 -17.23
C ASP A 122 -8.55 18.37 -16.17
N GLY A 123 -7.92 17.22 -16.41
CA GLY A 123 -7.04 16.50 -15.48
C GLY A 123 -7.61 15.15 -15.05
N ASP A 124 -6.97 14.51 -14.07
CA ASP A 124 -7.32 13.14 -13.65
C ASP A 124 -8.66 13.07 -12.92
N ALA A 125 -9.36 11.94 -13.10
CA ALA A 125 -10.57 11.63 -12.35
C ALA A 125 -10.18 11.15 -10.94
N PRO A 126 -10.80 11.70 -9.88
CA PRO A 126 -10.58 11.22 -8.52
C PRO A 126 -10.88 9.74 -8.39
N HIS A 127 -10.09 9.02 -7.58
CA HIS A 127 -10.43 7.65 -7.19
C HIS A 127 -11.85 7.57 -6.61
N ASN A 128 -12.57 6.48 -6.91
CA ASN A 128 -13.93 6.19 -6.48
C ASN A 128 -14.95 7.25 -6.93
N SER A 129 -14.71 7.85 -8.11
CA SER A 129 -15.67 8.75 -8.75
C SER A 129 -16.35 8.09 -9.93
N ASP A 130 -17.61 8.49 -10.16
CA ASP A 130 -18.32 8.17 -11.38
C ASP A 130 -18.01 9.23 -12.44
N VAL A 131 -17.74 8.73 -13.63
CA VAL A 131 -17.16 9.51 -14.72
C VAL A 131 -17.94 9.23 -15.99
N GLU A 132 -18.27 10.29 -16.71
CA GLU A 132 -18.90 10.21 -18.02
C GLU A 132 -17.89 10.65 -19.07
N PHE A 133 -17.62 9.78 -20.03
CA PHE A 133 -16.84 10.14 -21.21
C PHE A 133 -17.78 10.43 -22.36
N ILE A 134 -17.55 11.55 -23.03
CA ILE A 134 -18.38 11.98 -24.16
C ILE A 134 -17.67 11.60 -25.46
N CYS A 135 -18.40 11.01 -26.40
CA CYS A 135 -18.06 11.19 -27.81
C CYS A 135 -19.30 11.37 -28.67
N GLY A 136 -19.15 12.25 -29.67
CA GLY A 136 -20.30 12.71 -30.44
C GLY A 136 -21.39 13.25 -29.52
N GLU A 137 -22.58 12.67 -29.64
CA GLU A 137 -23.78 13.00 -28.85
C GLU A 137 -24.00 12.03 -27.67
N GLU A 138 -23.15 11.01 -27.50
CA GLU A 138 -23.31 9.96 -26.51
C GLU A 138 -22.39 10.14 -25.30
N ALA A 139 -22.82 9.61 -24.15
CA ALA A 139 -22.10 9.65 -22.88
C ALA A 139 -21.96 8.24 -22.31
N HIS A 140 -20.71 7.83 -22.08
CA HIS A 140 -20.37 6.49 -21.59
C HIS A 140 -19.96 6.56 -20.12
N LYS A 141 -20.52 5.68 -19.30
CA LYS A 141 -20.34 5.71 -17.85
C LYS A 141 -19.26 4.75 -17.38
N TYR A 142 -18.33 5.30 -16.61
CA TYR A 142 -17.23 4.58 -16.01
C TYR A 142 -17.15 4.90 -14.52
N HIS A 143 -16.63 3.94 -13.76
CA HIS A 143 -16.22 4.16 -12.38
C HIS A 143 -14.70 4.19 -12.33
N CYS A 144 -14.11 5.27 -11.82
CA CYS A 144 -12.68 5.32 -11.58
C CYS A 144 -12.35 4.53 -10.32
N TYR A 145 -11.65 3.41 -10.47
CA TYR A 145 -11.17 2.60 -9.36
C TYR A 145 -9.68 2.33 -9.53
N ASP A 146 -8.90 2.93 -8.63
CA ASP A 146 -7.47 2.68 -8.45
C ASP A 146 -6.66 2.79 -9.75
N GLY A 147 -6.71 3.97 -10.36
CA GLY A 147 -6.04 4.27 -11.63
C GLY A 147 -6.73 3.69 -12.87
N THR A 148 -7.77 2.88 -12.70
CA THR A 148 -8.45 2.17 -13.78
C THR A 148 -9.89 2.62 -13.94
N PHE A 149 -10.31 2.90 -15.18
CA PHE A 149 -11.71 3.16 -15.49
C PHE A 149 -12.46 1.84 -15.75
N LEU A 150 -13.42 1.52 -14.90
CA LEU A 150 -14.28 0.34 -15.01
C LEU A 150 -15.57 0.71 -15.72
N SER A 151 -15.88 0.06 -16.85
CA SER A 151 -17.14 0.30 -17.57
C SER A 151 -18.33 -0.11 -16.71
N GLN A 152 -19.34 0.77 -16.61
CA GLN A 152 -20.59 0.45 -15.90
C GLN A 152 -21.63 -0.25 -16.81
N SER A 153 -21.37 -0.33 -18.12
CA SER A 153 -22.21 -1.02 -19.09
C SER A 153 -21.41 -2.09 -19.85
N ALA A 154 -22.13 -3.09 -20.39
CA ALA A 154 -21.61 -4.08 -21.31
C ALA A 154 -21.37 -3.44 -22.70
N PHE A 155 -20.38 -2.55 -22.76
CA PHE A 155 -19.62 -2.06 -23.93
C PHE A 155 -20.40 -1.60 -25.18
N GLU A 156 -20.40 -0.29 -25.40
CA GLU A 156 -20.09 0.31 -26.71
C GLU A 156 -19.01 1.37 -26.43
N PRO A 157 -17.73 1.16 -26.80
CA PRO A 157 -16.70 2.16 -26.64
C PRO A 157 -16.91 3.23 -27.72
N CYS A 158 -16.64 4.48 -27.36
CA CYS A 158 -16.74 5.56 -28.33
C CYS A 158 -15.80 5.32 -29.49
N GLY A 159 -16.35 5.45 -30.69
CA GLY A 159 -15.74 4.96 -31.91
C GLY A 159 -14.25 5.32 -32.03
N SER A 160 -13.40 4.31 -32.12
CA SER A 160 -12.18 4.39 -32.90
C SER A 160 -12.27 3.31 -33.98
N CYS A 161 -13.03 3.64 -35.01
CA CYS A 161 -13.02 2.93 -36.28
C CYS A 161 -11.80 3.35 -37.13
N SER A 162 -10.61 3.37 -36.51
CA SER A 162 -9.33 3.68 -37.16
C SER A 162 -8.44 2.45 -37.01
N THR A 163 -8.11 1.80 -38.13
CA THR A 163 -7.21 0.64 -38.17
C THR A 163 -5.82 0.94 -37.61
N ALA A 164 -5.43 2.22 -37.50
CA ALA A 164 -4.13 2.64 -37.00
C ALA A 164 -4.00 2.55 -35.46
N ASP A 165 -5.11 2.70 -34.73
CA ASP A 165 -5.08 2.83 -33.26
C ASP A 165 -5.28 1.49 -32.53
N VAL A 166 -5.73 0.47 -33.27
CA VAL A 166 -6.02 -0.90 -32.80
C VAL A 166 -4.81 -1.55 -32.12
N ALA A 167 -3.59 -1.25 -32.60
CA ALA A 167 -2.35 -1.75 -32.03
C ALA A 167 -2.02 -1.18 -30.63
N GLY A 168 -2.54 0.01 -30.30
CA GLY A 168 -2.41 0.65 -28.98
C GLY A 168 -3.42 0.13 -27.96
N LEU A 169 -4.45 -0.59 -28.40
CA LEU A 169 -5.53 -1.15 -27.58
C LEU A 169 -5.34 -2.63 -27.25
N GLY A 170 -4.16 -3.19 -27.53
CA GLY A 170 -3.83 -4.60 -27.23
C GLY A 170 -4.31 -5.61 -28.28
N TYR A 171 -4.84 -5.15 -29.41
CA TYR A 171 -5.20 -5.98 -30.54
C TYR A 171 -4.03 -6.07 -31.54
N ALA A 172 -3.86 -7.22 -32.19
CA ALA A 172 -2.89 -7.42 -33.28
C ALA A 172 -3.40 -6.89 -34.63
N GLY A 173 -4.71 -6.69 -34.78
CA GLY A 173 -5.25 -6.16 -36.03
C GLY A 173 -6.76 -5.93 -35.97
N MET A 174 -7.29 -5.30 -37.03
CA MET A 174 -8.71 -5.16 -37.28
C MET A 174 -8.98 -5.51 -38.73
N ASN A 175 -9.97 -6.36 -38.96
CA ASN A 175 -10.51 -6.64 -40.27
C ASN A 175 -11.87 -5.94 -40.41
N VAL A 176 -12.10 -5.32 -41.56
CA VAL A 176 -13.33 -4.59 -41.85
C VAL A 176 -14.16 -5.43 -42.82
N HIS A 177 -15.40 -5.69 -42.44
CA HIS A 177 -16.44 -6.26 -43.29
C HIS A 177 -17.54 -5.21 -43.51
N GLY A 178 -17.39 -4.43 -44.57
CA GLY A 178 -18.35 -3.38 -44.90
C GLY A 178 -17.71 -2.24 -45.69
N ASN A 179 -18.44 -1.14 -45.81
CA ASN A 179 -17.98 0.02 -46.57
C ASN A 179 -17.03 0.88 -45.74
N THR A 180 -16.09 1.53 -46.42
CA THR A 180 -15.30 2.61 -45.83
C THR A 180 -15.42 3.84 -46.72
N LEU A 181 -15.41 5.02 -46.11
CA LEU A 181 -15.34 6.29 -46.82
C LEU A 181 -14.06 6.99 -46.41
N ASN A 182 -13.15 7.20 -47.36
CA ASN A 182 -11.83 7.81 -47.11
C ASN A 182 -11.01 7.11 -46.00
N GLY A 183 -11.15 5.79 -45.87
CA GLY A 183 -10.46 5.01 -44.83
C GLY A 183 -11.14 5.01 -43.46
N HIS A 184 -12.31 5.66 -43.32
CA HIS A 184 -13.12 5.62 -42.11
C HIS A 184 -14.29 4.63 -42.26
N LEU A 185 -14.65 3.95 -41.17
CA LEU A 185 -15.84 3.11 -41.16
C LEU A 185 -17.10 3.97 -41.17
N VAL A 186 -18.10 3.50 -41.90
CA VAL A 186 -19.42 4.13 -41.96
C VAL A 186 -20.45 3.23 -41.29
N GLU A 187 -21.63 3.77 -41.00
CA GLU A 187 -22.74 3.03 -40.42
C GLU A 187 -23.06 1.78 -41.27
N GLY A 188 -23.23 0.64 -40.60
CA GLY A 188 -23.43 -0.67 -41.24
C GLY A 188 -22.15 -1.47 -41.53
N SER A 189 -20.97 -0.92 -41.23
CA SER A 189 -19.71 -1.68 -41.33
C SER A 189 -19.49 -2.57 -40.13
N ALA A 190 -19.35 -3.87 -40.37
CA ALA A 190 -18.91 -4.82 -39.36
C ALA A 190 -17.38 -4.79 -39.24
N VAL A 191 -16.86 -4.97 -38.03
CA VAL A 191 -15.43 -5.13 -37.79
C VAL A 191 -15.16 -6.38 -36.99
N SER A 192 -14.04 -7.04 -37.30
CA SER A 192 -13.48 -8.13 -36.51
C SER A 192 -12.15 -7.68 -35.94
N LEU A 193 -12.01 -7.69 -34.62
CA LEU A 193 -10.76 -7.37 -33.95
C LEU A 193 -9.96 -8.66 -33.74
N LEU A 194 -8.68 -8.64 -34.09
CA LEU A 194 -7.74 -9.73 -33.84
C LEU A 194 -7.00 -9.45 -32.54
N CYS A 195 -7.20 -10.26 -31.51
CA CYS A 195 -6.45 -10.15 -30.25
C CYS A 195 -4.97 -10.44 -30.48
N ARG A 196 -4.08 -9.75 -29.71
CA ARG A 196 -2.64 -9.89 -29.93
C ARG A 196 -2.08 -11.26 -29.58
N ASP A 197 -2.71 -12.00 -28.68
CA ASP A 197 -2.45 -13.41 -28.44
C ASP A 197 -3.71 -14.09 -27.87
N GLY A 198 -4.32 -14.94 -28.67
CA GLY A 198 -5.36 -15.88 -28.26
C GLY A 198 -4.97 -17.26 -28.75
N GLU A 199 -4.04 -17.93 -28.08
CA GLU A 199 -4.10 -19.39 -28.03
C GLU A 199 -5.40 -19.77 -27.35
N THR A 200 -6.47 -19.94 -28.12
CA THR A 200 -7.48 -20.93 -27.78
C THR A 200 -7.06 -22.23 -28.44
N GLN A 201 -6.21 -22.99 -27.74
CA GLN A 201 -6.25 -24.44 -27.87
C GLN A 201 -7.62 -24.90 -27.36
N LEU A 202 -8.52 -25.20 -28.28
CA LEU A 202 -9.64 -26.10 -28.04
C LEU A 202 -9.67 -27.11 -29.18
N SER A 203 -9.59 -28.37 -28.76
CA SER A 203 -9.41 -29.63 -29.48
C SER A 203 -10.17 -29.80 -30.79
#